data_AF-A0A8J3QNZ4-F1
#
_entry.id   AF-A0A8J3QNZ4-F1
#
_cell.length_a   1.000
_cell.length_b   1.000
_cell.length_c   1.000
_cell.angle_alpha   90.00
_cell.angle_beta   90.00
_cell.angle_gamma   90.00
#
_symmetry.space_group_name_H-M   'P 1'
#
loop_
_entity.id
_entity.type
_entity.pdbx_description
1 polymer ?
#
loop_
_entity_poly.entity_id
_entity_poly.type
_entity_poly.pdbx_seq_one_letter_code
_entity_poly.pdbx_strand_id
1 'polypeptide(L)'
;MGRAGRRGLGWAGLTILEGIVRLTASLHPVPTKHTRRGKPIMGERMLRGSRLGAVSYESDRNTELAPRQTREYLCARGHQFEVPFAVDAEVPTTWECKFDGTVARLVDGSEPEQKKAKPPRTHWDMLLERRSIAELEDILAERLEEVRARRGRA
;
A
#
# COMPACT_ATOMS: atom_id res chain seq x y z
N MET A 1 56.85 39.29 -33.73
CA MET A 1 55.81 39.84 -32.84
C MET A 1 55.35 41.20 -33.35
N GLY A 2 54.08 41.35 -33.71
CA GLY A 2 53.47 42.59 -34.20
C GLY A 2 52.12 42.28 -34.83
N ARG A 3 51.08 43.11 -34.85
CA ARG A 3 50.75 44.43 -34.29
C ARG A 3 49.22 44.58 -34.44
N ALA A 4 48.56 45.19 -33.45
CA ALA A 4 47.51 46.21 -33.52
C ALA A 4 46.18 46.05 -34.34
N GLY A 5 45.09 46.58 -33.74
CA GLY A 5 43.88 47.12 -34.42
C GLY A 5 42.56 46.41 -34.04
N ARG A 6 41.71 46.82 -33.08
CA ARG A 6 40.91 48.04 -32.80
C ARG A 6 39.69 48.28 -33.73
N ARG A 7 38.51 48.45 -33.09
CA ARG A 7 37.20 49.03 -33.52
C ARG A 7 36.20 48.03 -34.14
N GLY A 8 34.89 48.02 -33.86
CA GLY A 8 33.98 48.83 -33.04
C GLY A 8 32.51 48.45 -33.35
N LEU A 9 31.59 48.74 -32.41
CA LEU A 9 30.17 49.22 -32.54
C LEU A 9 29.32 48.65 -33.71
N GLY A 10 28.07 48.21 -33.60
CA GLY A 10 27.02 48.30 -32.59
C GLY A 10 25.65 48.08 -33.27
N TRP A 11 24.68 47.54 -32.52
CA TRP A 11 23.24 47.88 -32.50
C TRP A 11 22.42 47.93 -33.81
N ALA A 12 21.50 46.98 -33.98
CA ALA A 12 20.11 47.23 -34.42
C ALA A 12 19.27 45.94 -34.29
N GLY A 13 18.17 45.96 -33.54
CA GLY A 13 17.27 44.80 -33.43
C GLY A 13 16.34 44.71 -32.21
N LEU A 14 16.11 45.80 -31.47
CA LEU A 14 14.85 46.04 -30.75
C LEU A 14 13.81 46.35 -31.86
N THR A 15 12.60 45.78 -32.01
CA THR A 15 11.46 45.70 -31.09
C THR A 15 10.29 45.11 -31.92
N ILE A 16 9.71 43.96 -31.55
CA ILE A 16 8.27 43.66 -31.81
C ILE A 16 7.76 42.74 -30.67
N LEU A 17 7.06 43.37 -29.71
CA LEU A 17 6.07 42.83 -28.74
C LEU A 17 6.55 41.71 -27.78
N GLU A 18 6.77 41.91 -26.47
CA GLU A 18 6.02 42.72 -25.49
C GLU A 18 4.50 42.48 -25.61
N GLY A 19 4.08 41.24 -25.33
CA GLY A 19 2.69 40.84 -25.17
C GLY A 19 2.62 39.37 -24.75
N ILE A 20 1.87 39.05 -23.70
CA ILE A 20 1.72 37.71 -23.07
C ILE A 20 2.68 37.45 -21.88
N VAL A 21 3.17 38.48 -21.20
CA VAL A 21 3.56 38.37 -19.78
C VAL A 21 2.70 39.32 -18.95
N ARG A 22 1.39 39.08 -18.95
CA ARG A 22 0.43 39.79 -18.10
C ARG A 22 -0.79 38.90 -17.81
N LEU A 23 -0.55 37.76 -17.18
CA LEU A 23 -1.59 36.90 -16.60
C LEU A 23 -1.04 36.16 -15.36
N THR A 24 -0.36 36.88 -14.48
CA THR A 24 0.02 36.42 -13.14
C THR A 24 -0.31 37.51 -12.11
N ALA A 25 -1.59 37.81 -11.94
CA ALA A 25 -2.11 38.50 -10.76
C ALA A 25 -3.64 38.47 -10.81
N SER A 26 -4.25 37.50 -10.13
CA SER A 26 -5.49 37.68 -9.36
C SER A 26 -6.02 36.31 -8.91
N LEU A 27 -5.23 35.57 -8.14
CA LEU A 27 -5.80 34.59 -7.21
C LEU A 27 -6.10 35.38 -5.94
N HIS A 28 -7.30 35.97 -5.88
CA HIS A 28 -7.85 36.41 -4.61
C HIS A 28 -8.05 35.14 -3.75
N PRO A 29 -7.48 35.07 -2.54
CA PRO A 29 -7.84 34.00 -1.62
C PRO A 29 -9.32 34.12 -1.28
N VAL A 30 -10.09 33.06 -1.53
CA VAL A 30 -11.49 32.97 -1.09
C VAL A 30 -11.49 32.97 0.44
N PRO A 31 -12.13 33.92 1.13
CA PRO A 31 -12.27 33.85 2.57
C PRO A 31 -13.30 32.77 2.91
N THR A 32 -12.85 31.58 3.25
CA THR A 32 -13.69 30.59 3.90
C THR A 32 -14.08 31.14 5.28
N LYS A 33 -15.33 31.60 5.42
CA LYS A 33 -15.87 32.04 6.70
C LYS A 33 -16.05 30.82 7.61
N HIS A 34 -14.98 30.37 8.27
CA HIS A 34 -15.13 29.50 9.42
C HIS A 34 -15.53 30.38 10.61
N THR A 35 -16.83 30.50 10.83
CA THR A 35 -17.40 31.00 12.08
C THR A 35 -17.06 30.00 13.19
N ARG A 36 -15.86 30.11 13.78
CA ARG A 36 -15.58 29.45 15.05
C ARG A 36 -16.22 30.25 16.18
N ARG A 37 -17.47 29.92 16.49
CA ARG A 37 -18.02 30.19 17.82
C ARG A 37 -19.04 29.14 18.23
N GLY A 38 -18.58 27.89 18.25
CA GLY A 38 -19.19 26.85 19.07
C GLY A 38 -18.67 26.99 20.50
N LYS A 39 -19.57 27.22 21.45
CA LYS A 39 -19.32 27.17 22.90
C LYS A 39 -18.63 25.83 23.22
N PRO A 40 -17.53 25.78 23.99
CA PRO A 40 -17.00 24.49 24.43
C PRO A 40 -18.06 23.86 25.34
N ILE A 41 -18.58 22.70 24.93
CA ILE A 41 -19.34 21.81 25.79
C ILE A 41 -18.37 21.31 26.87
N MET A 42 -18.34 21.98 28.02
CA MET A 42 -17.54 21.54 29.16
C MET A 42 -18.10 20.18 29.60
N GLY A 43 -17.26 19.15 29.52
CA GLY A 43 -17.63 17.78 29.81
C GLY A 43 -17.80 17.53 31.31
N GLU A 44 -18.99 17.84 31.84
CA GLU A 44 -19.45 17.33 33.16
C GLU A 44 -19.98 15.88 33.04
N ARG A 45 -19.54 15.14 32.02
CA ARG A 45 -19.91 13.75 31.84
C ARG A 45 -18.82 12.91 32.48
N MET A 46 -19.15 12.27 33.61
CA MET A 46 -18.28 11.25 34.23
C MET A 46 -17.72 10.30 33.16
N LEU A 47 -16.39 10.17 33.15
CA LEU A 47 -15.66 9.26 32.28
C LEU A 47 -15.88 7.82 32.74
N ARG A 48 -16.99 7.20 32.33
CA ARG A 48 -17.24 5.78 32.54
C ARG A 48 -16.66 4.99 31.38
N GLY A 49 -15.58 4.26 31.63
CA GLY A 49 -15.04 3.30 30.66
C GLY A 49 -16.02 2.15 30.44
N SER A 50 -16.35 1.89 29.18
CA SER A 50 -17.07 0.69 28.75
C SER A 50 -16.09 -0.16 27.95
N ARG A 51 -15.87 -1.41 28.38
CA ARG A 51 -15.11 -2.39 27.57
C ARG A 51 -16.02 -2.96 26.50
N LEU A 52 -15.48 -3.23 25.31
CA LEU A 52 -16.18 -4.00 24.28
C LEU A 52 -16.27 -5.45 24.74
N GLY A 53 -17.43 -5.86 25.23
CA GLY A 53 -17.73 -7.22 25.69
C GLY A 53 -19.04 -7.28 26.47
N ALA A 54 -19.71 -8.43 26.41
CA ALA A 54 -20.91 -8.70 27.22
C ALA A 54 -20.52 -9.35 28.55
N VAL A 55 -21.29 -9.10 29.61
CA VAL A 55 -21.18 -9.81 30.89
C VAL A 55 -22.49 -10.55 31.11
N SER A 56 -22.46 -11.89 31.09
CA SER A 56 -23.59 -12.74 31.48
C SER A 56 -23.49 -13.11 32.97
N TYR A 57 -24.63 -13.37 33.59
CA TYR A 57 -24.73 -13.84 34.99
C TYR A 57 -25.06 -15.34 35.08
N GLU A 58 -24.79 -16.09 34.03
CA GLU A 58 -25.02 -17.54 34.01
C GLU A 58 -24.00 -18.26 34.90
N SER A 59 -24.47 -19.29 35.62
CA SER A 59 -23.63 -20.10 36.50
C SER A 59 -22.94 -21.22 35.74
N ASP A 60 -21.61 -21.28 35.78
CA ASP A 60 -20.79 -22.32 35.14
C ASP A 60 -20.78 -23.67 35.91
N ARG A 61 -21.46 -23.71 37.08
CA ARG A 61 -21.50 -24.91 37.92
C ARG A 61 -22.55 -25.88 37.37
N ASN A 62 -22.10 -27.07 36.96
CA ASN A 62 -22.92 -28.21 36.53
C ASN A 62 -23.42 -28.18 35.07
N THR A 63 -22.74 -27.45 34.18
CA THR A 63 -23.01 -27.51 32.73
C THR A 63 -22.29 -28.70 32.10
N GLU A 64 -23.02 -29.54 31.39
CA GLU A 64 -22.42 -30.60 30.57
C GLU A 64 -21.61 -29.96 29.44
N LEU A 65 -20.31 -30.26 29.38
CA LEU A 65 -19.45 -29.77 28.31
C LEU A 65 -19.88 -30.41 26.99
N ALA A 66 -20.03 -29.59 25.96
CA ALA A 66 -20.29 -30.09 24.61
C ALA A 66 -19.19 -31.07 24.18
N PRO A 67 -19.55 -32.13 23.44
CA PRO A 67 -18.59 -33.11 22.97
C PRO A 67 -17.56 -32.45 22.04
N ARG A 68 -16.28 -32.66 22.35
CA ARG A 68 -15.14 -32.09 21.62
C ARG A 68 -14.19 -33.18 21.11
N GLN A 69 -13.62 -32.95 19.94
CA GLN A 69 -12.54 -33.73 19.34
C GLN A 69 -11.28 -32.89 19.26
N THR A 70 -10.12 -33.49 19.53
CA THR A 70 -8.82 -32.82 19.39
C THR A 70 -8.22 -33.14 18.04
N ARG A 71 -7.74 -32.12 17.33
CA ARG A 71 -7.09 -32.25 16.03
C ARG A 71 -5.71 -31.63 16.06
N GLU A 72 -4.76 -32.31 15.42
CA GLU A 72 -3.35 -31.95 15.47
C GLU A 72 -2.90 -31.29 14.16
N TYR A 73 -2.16 -30.20 14.28
CA TYR A 73 -1.63 -29.43 13.15
C TYR A 73 -0.11 -29.31 13.22
N LEU A 74 0.53 -29.36 12.05
CA LEU A 74 1.95 -29.15 11.85
C LEU A 74 2.20 -27.92 10.99
N CYS A 75 2.96 -26.98 11.55
CA CYS A 75 3.44 -25.80 10.86
C CYS A 75 4.65 -26.11 9.96
N ALA A 76 4.86 -25.32 8.89
CA ALA A 76 6.06 -25.39 8.05
C ALA A 76 7.39 -25.21 8.81
N ARG A 77 7.35 -24.60 10.01
CA ARG A 77 8.51 -24.42 10.90
C ARG A 77 8.71 -25.59 11.88
N GLY A 78 7.87 -26.62 11.82
CA GLY A 78 7.97 -27.82 12.66
C GLY A 78 7.22 -27.74 14.00
N HIS A 79 6.42 -26.69 14.24
CA HIS A 79 5.58 -26.63 15.44
C HIS A 79 4.36 -27.55 15.32
N GLN A 80 4.25 -28.50 16.25
CA GLN A 80 3.11 -29.40 16.42
C GLN A 80 2.22 -28.89 17.55
N PHE A 81 0.92 -28.77 17.30
CA PHE A 81 -0.02 -28.30 18.32
C PHE A 81 -1.44 -28.83 18.11
N GLU A 82 -2.17 -28.88 19.21
CA GLU A 82 -3.53 -29.39 19.27
C GLU A 82 -4.57 -28.26 19.30
N VAL A 83 -5.67 -28.46 18.58
CA VAL A 83 -6.84 -27.58 18.54
C VAL A 83 -8.10 -28.39 18.85
N PRO A 84 -8.86 -28.03 19.91
CA PRO A 84 -10.14 -28.67 20.21
C PRO A 84 -11.24 -28.09 19.31
N PHE A 85 -11.95 -28.97 18.62
CA PHE A 85 -13.15 -28.68 17.84
C PHE A 85 -14.36 -29.39 18.45
N ALA A 86 -15.58 -28.93 18.16
CA ALA A 86 -16.77 -29.70 18.46
C ALA A 86 -16.81 -30.98 17.58
N VAL A 87 -17.45 -32.04 18.06
CA VAL A 87 -17.52 -33.33 17.33
C VAL A 87 -18.34 -33.23 16.05
N ASP A 88 -19.34 -32.35 16.02
CA ASP A 88 -20.21 -32.07 14.88
C ASP A 88 -19.64 -31.02 13.91
N ALA A 89 -18.53 -30.37 14.25
CA ALA A 89 -17.91 -29.36 13.41
C ALA A 89 -17.02 -29.98 12.31
N GLU A 90 -17.12 -29.41 11.10
CA GLU A 90 -16.20 -29.74 10.00
C GLU A 90 -14.81 -29.19 10.30
N VAL A 91 -13.81 -30.08 10.33
CA VAL A 91 -12.42 -29.72 10.68
C VAL A 91 -11.71 -29.14 9.46
N PRO A 92 -11.20 -27.90 9.53
CA PRO A 92 -10.46 -27.33 8.41
C PRO A 92 -9.10 -28.01 8.22
N THR A 93 -8.67 -28.16 6.97
CA THR A 93 -7.37 -28.76 6.61
C THR A 93 -6.17 -27.86 6.96
N THR A 94 -6.41 -26.56 7.13
CA THR A 94 -5.39 -25.57 7.49
C THR A 94 -5.81 -24.75 8.70
N TRP A 95 -4.86 -24.45 9.59
CA TRP A 95 -5.08 -23.63 10.79
C TRP A 95 -3.93 -22.66 11.04
N GLU A 96 -4.16 -21.54 11.73
CA GLU A 96 -3.10 -20.60 12.09
C GLU A 96 -2.27 -21.11 13.28
N CYS A 97 -0.96 -21.14 13.13
CA CYS A 97 -0.05 -21.57 14.18
C CYS A 97 -0.07 -20.61 15.36
N LYS A 98 -0.29 -21.14 16.57
CA LYS A 98 -0.31 -20.36 17.82
C LYS A 98 1.03 -19.68 18.16
N PHE A 99 2.15 -20.19 17.64
CA PHE A 99 3.49 -19.69 17.94
C PHE A 99 3.99 -18.64 16.94
N ASP A 100 3.80 -18.89 15.65
CA ASP A 100 4.37 -18.05 14.58
C ASP A 100 3.33 -17.37 13.67
N GLY A 101 2.04 -17.66 13.84
CA GLY A 101 0.96 -17.16 12.98
C GLY A 101 0.99 -17.67 11.54
N THR A 102 1.89 -18.59 11.21
CA THR A 102 1.99 -19.21 9.88
C THR A 102 0.92 -20.28 9.70
N VAL A 103 0.62 -20.63 8.44
CA VAL A 103 -0.36 -21.67 8.11
C VAL A 103 0.19 -23.04 8.47
N ALA A 104 -0.50 -23.74 9.37
CA ALA A 104 -0.26 -25.12 9.74
C ALA A 104 -1.25 -26.05 9.03
N ARG A 105 -0.80 -27.26 8.68
CA ARG A 105 -1.60 -28.28 7.99
C ARG A 105 -2.01 -29.37 8.98
N LEU A 106 -3.20 -29.92 8.80
CA LEU A 106 -3.70 -31.03 9.61
C LEU A 106 -2.83 -32.29 9.38
N VAL A 107 -2.42 -32.96 10.45
CA VAL A 107 -1.54 -34.15 10.38
C VAL A 107 -2.26 -35.34 9.75
N ASP A 108 -3.52 -35.55 10.14
CA ASP A 108 -4.35 -36.68 9.69
C ASP A 108 -5.19 -36.36 8.45
N GLY A 109 -4.96 -35.21 7.81
CA GLY A 109 -5.80 -34.67 6.73
C GLY A 109 -5.29 -34.96 5.32
N SER A 110 -6.22 -35.12 4.37
CA SER A 110 -5.89 -35.08 2.94
C SER A 110 -5.22 -33.76 2.57
N GLU A 111 -4.21 -33.82 1.69
CA GLU A 111 -3.46 -32.65 1.25
C GLU A 111 -4.42 -31.57 0.72
N PRO A 112 -4.38 -30.32 1.24
CA PRO A 112 -5.32 -29.30 0.84
C PRO A 112 -5.16 -28.98 -0.65
N GLU A 113 -6.26 -29.06 -1.39
CA GLU A 113 -6.34 -28.60 -2.78
C GLU A 113 -5.85 -27.15 -2.86
N GLN A 114 -4.70 -26.93 -3.49
CA GLN A 114 -4.12 -25.61 -3.62
C GLN A 114 -5.03 -24.77 -4.53
N LYS A 115 -5.89 -23.96 -3.91
CA LYS A 115 -6.66 -22.96 -4.64
C LYS A 115 -5.68 -21.99 -5.26
N LYS A 116 -5.54 -22.04 -6.59
CA LYS A 116 -4.74 -21.10 -7.37
C LYS A 116 -5.29 -19.70 -7.14
N ALA A 117 -4.64 -18.92 -6.29
CA ALA A 117 -4.98 -17.53 -6.10
C ALA A 117 -4.68 -16.76 -7.39
N LYS A 118 -5.57 -15.83 -7.77
CA LYS A 118 -5.27 -14.90 -8.85
C LYS A 118 -4.07 -14.05 -8.41
N PRO A 119 -2.98 -14.00 -9.20
CA PRO A 119 -1.84 -13.17 -8.86
C PRO A 119 -2.28 -11.73 -8.61
N PRO A 120 -1.69 -11.05 -7.61
CA PRO A 120 -1.96 -9.64 -7.41
C PRO A 120 -1.50 -8.85 -8.64
N ARG A 121 -2.21 -7.76 -8.93
CA ARG A 121 -1.86 -6.86 -10.03
C ARG A 121 -0.47 -6.28 -9.81
N THR A 122 0.41 -6.45 -10.78
CA THR A 122 1.80 -5.99 -10.73
C THR A 122 1.95 -4.58 -11.34
N HIS A 123 3.04 -3.89 -11.04
CA HIS A 123 3.36 -2.61 -11.69
C HIS A 123 3.52 -2.74 -13.21
N TRP A 124 3.96 -3.91 -13.68
CA TRP A 124 4.04 -4.23 -15.11
C TRP A 124 2.66 -4.27 -15.76
N ASP A 125 1.69 -4.91 -15.13
CA ASP A 125 0.30 -4.91 -15.62
C ASP A 125 -0.25 -3.47 -15.69
N MET A 126 0.06 -2.65 -14.68
CA MET A 126 -0.30 -1.23 -14.71
C MET A 126 0.40 -0.45 -15.84
N LEU A 127 1.61 -0.85 -16.23
CA LEU A 127 2.36 -0.23 -17.33
C LEU A 127 1.76 -0.59 -18.68
N LEU A 128 1.41 -1.85 -18.89
CA LEU A 128 0.81 -2.33 -20.13
C LEU A 128 -0.60 -1.77 -20.38
N GLU A 129 -1.30 -1.34 -19.33
CA GLU A 129 -2.58 -0.65 -19.49
C GLU A 129 -2.47 0.77 -20.07
N ARG A 130 -1.28 1.39 -19.99
CA ARG A 130 -1.04 2.78 -20.43
C ARG A 130 -0.04 2.92 -21.57
N ARG A 131 0.77 1.89 -21.83
CA ARG A 131 1.80 1.88 -22.88
C ARG A 131 1.74 0.58 -23.65
N SER A 132 1.86 0.68 -24.97
CA SER A 132 2.03 -0.47 -25.83
C SER A 132 3.43 -1.06 -25.71
N ILE A 133 3.61 -2.31 -26.12
CA ILE A 133 4.93 -2.97 -26.13
C ILE A 133 5.90 -2.22 -27.06
N ALA A 134 5.43 -1.75 -28.22
CA ALA A 134 6.24 -0.99 -29.19
C ALA A 134 6.81 0.31 -28.58
N GLU A 135 6.00 1.09 -27.85
CA GLU A 135 6.49 2.29 -27.16
C GLU A 135 7.55 1.96 -26.10
N LEU A 136 7.41 0.82 -25.42
CA LEU A 136 8.40 0.38 -24.43
C LEU A 136 9.72 -0.03 -25.10
N GLU A 137 9.67 -0.63 -26.29
CA GLU A 137 10.85 -0.96 -27.10
C GLU A 137 11.58 0.30 -27.56
N ASP A 138 10.86 1.34 -28.01
CA ASP A 138 11.45 2.62 -28.41
C ASP A 138 12.15 3.31 -27.23
N ILE A 139 11.49 3.37 -26.05
CA ILE A 139 12.08 3.93 -24.84
C ILE A 139 13.31 3.12 -24.41
N LEU A 140 13.26 1.79 -24.53
CA LEU A 140 14.40 0.94 -24.21
C LEU A 140 15.58 1.21 -25.15
N ALA A 141 15.33 1.38 -26.45
CA ALA A 141 16.35 1.70 -27.43
C ALA A 141 17.04 3.04 -27.14
N GLU A 142 16.26 4.08 -26.84
CA GLU A 142 16.78 5.40 -26.44
C GLU A 142 17.70 5.29 -25.23
N ARG A 143 17.27 4.56 -24.19
CA ARG A 143 18.07 4.37 -22.96
C ARG A 143 19.34 3.55 -23.19
N LEU A 144 19.28 2.53 -24.06
CA LEU A 144 20.46 1.75 -24.40
C LEU A 144 21.50 2.61 -25.12
N GLU A 145 21.07 3.50 -26.01
CA GLU A 145 21.98 4.39 -26.73
C GLU A 145 22.67 5.39 -25.78
N GLU A 146 21.92 6.00 -24.85
CA GLU A 146 22.51 6.84 -23.81
C GLU A 146 23.58 6.09 -22.98
N VAL A 147 23.29 4.84 -22.59
CA VAL A 147 24.22 4.01 -21.82
C VAL A 147 25.46 3.66 -22.63
N ARG A 148 25.33 3.32 -23.92
CA ARG A 148 26.47 3.06 -24.81
C ARG A 148 27.32 4.30 -25.01
N ALA A 149 26.70 5.44 -25.28
CA ALA A 149 27.39 6.72 -25.42
C ALA A 149 28.15 7.10 -24.14
N ARG A 150 27.60 6.81 -22.95
CA ARG A 150 28.29 7.00 -21.68
C ARG A 150 29.47 6.03 -21.51
N ARG A 151 29.32 4.76 -21.90
CA ARG A 151 30.38 3.74 -21.79
C ARG A 151 31.52 3.94 -22.79
N GLY A 152 31.25 4.40 -24.00
CA GLY A 152 32.28 4.70 -25.01
C GLY A 152 33.04 6.00 -24.78
N ARG A 153 32.63 6.80 -23.79
CA ARG A 153 33.33 8.01 -23.32
C ARG A 153 34.24 7.75 -22.10
N ALA A 154 34.29 6.52 -21.59
CA ALA A 154 35.20 6.06 -20.54
C ALA A 154 36.33 5.24 -21.15
#